data_AF-A0A101UZN4-F1
#
_entry.id   AF-A0A101UZN4-F1
#
_cell.length_a   1.000
_cell.length_b   1.000
_cell.length_c   1.000
_cell.angle_alpha   90.00
_cell.angle_beta   90.00
_cell.angle_gamma   90.00
#
_symmetry.space_group_name_H-M   'P 1'
#
loop_
_entity.id
_entity.type
_entity.pdbx_description
1 polymer ?
#
loop_
_entity_poly.entity_id
_entity_poly.type
_entity_poly.pdbx_seq_one_letter_code
_entity_poly.pdbx_strand_id
1 'polypeptide(L)'
;MIHRSGLFSRFLLVLVGVAVVVLCYSLLRENLPDRVTRGWPWQVELLDVQSAVAAVLATGGASLARAQYARTVRPAIGYFGRVVADVSPDGRMAWVCHLCNGGQEVAVTMDLGYWIEYTPAARASGAEDSSEWVTQAVASASVEGLGLMKRQDFALNLVGPGWPISGQQTMLLGWFTEKAMREVENVFVRVRVLDRVGDTHERVVSLLKGADRVPRHPDTPLF
;
A
#
# COMPACT_ATOMS: atom_id res chain seq x y z
N MET A 1 3.68 -1.36 -5.26
CA MET A 1 3.11 -2.51 -6.01
C MET A 1 1.67 -2.72 -5.55
N ILE A 2 0.73 -3.18 -6.40
CA ILE A 2 -0.65 -3.47 -5.98
C ILE A 2 -0.84 -4.99 -5.96
N HIS A 3 -1.23 -5.54 -4.82
CA HIS A 3 -1.63 -6.93 -4.67
C HIS A 3 -3.14 -6.96 -4.46
N ARG A 4 -3.91 -7.33 -5.49
CA ARG A 4 -5.36 -7.49 -5.35
C ARG A 4 -5.66 -8.65 -4.41
N SER A 5 -6.68 -8.54 -3.57
CA SER A 5 -7.20 -9.68 -2.82
C SER A 5 -7.64 -10.76 -3.81
N GLY A 6 -6.77 -11.77 -3.97
CA GLY A 6 -6.91 -12.75 -5.02
C GLY A 6 -8.20 -13.54 -4.93
N LEU A 7 -8.70 -13.83 -3.73
CA LEU A 7 -9.83 -14.75 -3.55
C LEU A 7 -11.13 -14.21 -4.16
N PHE A 8 -11.58 -13.02 -3.76
CA PHE A 8 -12.87 -12.51 -4.23
C PHE A 8 -12.82 -12.05 -5.70
N SER A 9 -11.73 -11.41 -6.13
CA SER A 9 -11.58 -11.00 -7.53
C SER A 9 -11.44 -12.20 -8.46
N ARG A 10 -10.71 -13.26 -8.07
CA ARG A 10 -10.61 -14.49 -8.88
C ARG A 10 -11.94 -15.24 -8.89
N PHE A 11 -12.64 -15.29 -7.75
CA PHE A 11 -13.96 -15.92 -7.67
C PHE A 11 -14.94 -15.29 -8.67
N LEU A 12 -15.05 -13.97 -8.71
CA LEU A 12 -15.92 -13.28 -9.67
C LEU A 12 -15.52 -13.55 -11.13
N LEU A 13 -14.22 -13.52 -11.44
CA LEU A 13 -13.73 -13.82 -12.79
C LEU A 13 -14.01 -15.27 -13.20
N VAL A 14 -13.84 -16.23 -12.29
CA VAL A 14 -14.18 -17.63 -12.51
C VAL A 14 -15.67 -17.77 -12.74
N LEU A 15 -16.50 -17.11 -11.94
CA LEU A 15 -17.95 -17.16 -12.06
C LEU A 15 -18.42 -16.60 -13.41
N VAL A 16 -17.84 -15.48 -13.87
CA VAL A 16 -18.07 -14.94 -15.22
C VAL A 16 -17.64 -15.94 -16.29
N GLY A 17 -16.44 -16.52 -16.16
CA GLY A 17 -15.93 -17.50 -17.12
C GLY A 17 -16.83 -18.74 -17.23
N VAL A 18 -17.27 -19.27 -16.08
CA VAL A 18 -18.22 -20.39 -16.02
C VAL A 18 -19.55 -20.01 -16.67
N ALA A 19 -20.10 -18.83 -16.37
CA ALA A 19 -21.34 -18.36 -16.97
C ALA A 19 -21.25 -18.23 -18.49
N VAL A 20 -20.12 -17.71 -19.01
CA VAL A 20 -19.86 -17.60 -20.46
C VAL A 20 -19.74 -18.98 -21.10
N VAL A 21 -19.04 -19.93 -20.46
CA VAL A 21 -18.92 -21.30 -20.98
C VAL A 21 -20.29 -21.98 -21.04
N VAL A 22 -21.11 -21.84 -20.00
CA VAL A 22 -22.47 -22.39 -19.99
C VAL A 22 -23.31 -21.75 -21.08
N LEU A 23 -23.23 -20.43 -21.27
CA LEU A 23 -23.95 -19.73 -22.34
C LEU A 23 -23.53 -20.24 -23.73
N CYS A 24 -22.23 -20.36 -24.00
CA CYS A 24 -21.72 -20.91 -25.26
C CYS A 24 -22.21 -22.34 -25.47
N TYR A 25 -22.22 -23.18 -24.44
CA TYR A 25 -22.74 -24.55 -24.51
C TYR A 25 -24.24 -24.56 -24.84
N SER A 26 -25.07 -23.76 -24.15
CA SER A 26 -26.51 -23.69 -24.40
C SER A 26 -26.80 -23.18 -25.82
N LEU A 27 -26.09 -22.15 -26.29
CA LEU A 27 -26.21 -21.64 -27.66
C LEU A 27 -25.81 -22.69 -28.71
N LEU A 28 -24.68 -23.38 -28.52
CA LEU A 28 -24.26 -24.43 -29.44
C LEU A 28 -25.28 -25.57 -29.48
N ARG A 29 -25.79 -26.00 -28.33
CA ARG A 29 -26.79 -27.07 -28.24
C ARG A 29 -28.10 -26.70 -28.93
N GLU A 30 -28.61 -25.49 -28.74
CA GLU A 30 -29.85 -25.02 -29.38
C GLU A 30 -29.70 -24.86 -30.91
N ASN A 31 -28.50 -24.53 -31.40
CA ASN A 31 -28.26 -24.35 -32.83
C ASN A 31 -27.85 -25.63 -33.57
N LEU A 32 -27.66 -26.76 -32.87
CA LEU A 32 -27.26 -28.02 -33.48
C LEU A 32 -28.47 -28.79 -34.03
N PRO A 33 -28.36 -29.42 -35.22
CA PRO A 33 -29.43 -30.24 -35.78
C PRO A 33 -29.78 -31.43 -34.88
N ASP A 34 -31.08 -31.78 -34.81
CA ASP A 34 -31.65 -32.89 -34.01
C ASP A 34 -31.01 -34.27 -34.24
N ARG A 35 -30.29 -34.42 -35.36
CA ARG A 35 -29.59 -35.65 -35.74
C ARG A 35 -28.29 -35.83 -34.93
N VAL A 36 -27.67 -34.73 -34.52
CA VAL A 36 -26.39 -34.69 -33.81
C VAL A 36 -26.62 -34.68 -32.29
N THR A 37 -27.66 -34.01 -31.82
CA THR A 37 -28.02 -33.94 -30.39
C THR A 37 -28.50 -35.29 -29.81
N ARG A 38 -29.11 -36.15 -30.63
CA ARG A 38 -29.55 -37.51 -30.21
C ARG A 38 -28.41 -38.46 -29.82
N GLY A 39 -27.21 -38.26 -30.37
CA GLY A 39 -26.01 -39.05 -30.03
C GLY A 39 -25.08 -38.38 -29.04
N TRP A 40 -25.48 -37.24 -28.45
CA TRP A 40 -24.58 -36.42 -27.65
C TRP A 40 -24.31 -37.08 -26.28
N PRO A 41 -23.04 -37.27 -25.89
CA PRO A 41 -22.69 -37.99 -24.65
C PRO A 41 -23.07 -37.23 -23.36
N TRP A 42 -23.32 -35.93 -23.46
CA TRP A 42 -23.66 -35.03 -22.35
C TRP A 42 -25.08 -34.47 -22.53
N GLN A 43 -26.11 -35.24 -22.18
CA GLN A 43 -27.53 -34.83 -22.26
C GLN A 43 -27.95 -33.86 -21.13
N VAL A 44 -27.02 -33.36 -20.33
CA VAL A 44 -27.30 -32.52 -19.17
C VAL A 44 -27.77 -31.14 -19.61
N GLU A 45 -29.00 -30.79 -19.25
CA GLU A 45 -29.52 -29.43 -19.37
C GLU A 45 -29.10 -28.66 -18.12
N LEU A 46 -28.01 -27.88 -18.23
CA LEU A 46 -27.47 -27.14 -17.10
C LEU A 46 -28.32 -25.89 -16.80
N LEU A 47 -28.54 -25.05 -17.82
CA LEU A 47 -29.31 -23.79 -17.76
C LEU A 47 -29.91 -23.52 -19.15
N ASP A 48 -31.14 -23.00 -19.18
CA ASP A 48 -31.72 -22.46 -20.41
C ASP A 48 -30.99 -21.17 -20.84
N VAL A 49 -31.12 -20.77 -22.11
CA VAL A 49 -30.41 -19.59 -22.63
C VAL A 49 -30.78 -18.34 -21.84
N GLN A 50 -32.03 -18.19 -21.40
CA GLN A 50 -32.45 -17.04 -20.59
C GLN A 50 -31.69 -16.97 -19.27
N SER A 51 -31.60 -18.07 -18.53
CA SER A 51 -30.87 -18.10 -17.26
C SER A 51 -29.36 -18.00 -17.45
N ALA A 52 -28.80 -18.56 -18.53
CA ALA A 52 -27.38 -18.42 -18.85
C ALA A 52 -27.01 -16.97 -19.18
N VAL A 53 -27.83 -16.26 -19.96
CA VAL A 53 -27.67 -14.82 -20.22
C VAL A 53 -27.78 -14.03 -18.92
N ALA A 54 -28.78 -14.31 -18.09
CA ALA A 54 -28.95 -13.65 -16.79
C ALA A 54 -27.72 -13.85 -15.88
N ALA A 55 -27.15 -15.06 -15.85
CA ALA A 55 -25.94 -15.36 -15.10
C ALA A 55 -24.74 -14.55 -15.61
N VAL A 56 -24.53 -14.47 -16.93
CA VAL A 56 -23.44 -13.65 -17.51
C VAL A 56 -23.63 -12.18 -17.16
N LEU A 57 -24.85 -11.63 -17.29
CA LEU A 57 -25.14 -10.24 -16.98
C LEU A 57 -24.94 -9.93 -15.48
N ALA A 58 -25.44 -10.79 -14.60
CA ALA A 58 -25.31 -10.60 -13.15
C ALA A 58 -23.84 -10.66 -12.70
N THR A 59 -23.10 -11.66 -13.16
CA THR A 59 -21.70 -11.88 -12.75
C THR A 59 -20.75 -10.86 -13.40
N GLY A 60 -21.00 -10.50 -14.66
CA GLY A 60 -20.29 -9.44 -15.37
C GLY A 60 -20.55 -8.06 -14.76
N GLY A 61 -21.81 -7.76 -14.45
CA GLY A 61 -22.22 -6.53 -13.76
C GLY A 61 -21.59 -6.40 -12.38
N ALA A 62 -21.63 -7.46 -11.57
CA ALA A 62 -20.97 -7.48 -10.26
C ALA A 62 -19.45 -7.27 -10.36
N SER A 63 -18.81 -7.87 -11.37
CA SER A 63 -17.38 -7.69 -11.63
C SER A 63 -17.03 -6.26 -12.00
N LEU A 64 -17.82 -5.63 -12.88
CA LEU A 64 -17.64 -4.23 -13.28
C LEU A 64 -17.87 -3.28 -12.09
N ALA A 65 -18.94 -3.49 -11.32
CA ALA A 65 -19.24 -2.70 -10.14
C ALA A 65 -18.10 -2.75 -9.11
N ARG A 66 -17.55 -3.95 -8.85
CA ARG A 66 -16.36 -4.09 -7.99
C ARG A 66 -15.17 -3.32 -8.56
N ALA A 67 -14.90 -3.43 -9.86
CA ALA A 67 -13.75 -2.75 -10.47
C ALA A 67 -13.87 -1.22 -10.37
N GLN A 68 -15.08 -0.68 -10.58
CA GLN A 68 -15.37 0.73 -10.38
C GLN A 68 -15.17 1.14 -8.92
N TYR A 69 -15.74 0.38 -7.99
CA TYR A 69 -15.62 0.66 -6.56
C TYR A 69 -14.16 0.60 -6.08
N ALA A 70 -13.40 -0.42 -6.47
CA ALA A 70 -11.97 -0.57 -6.15
C ALA A 70 -11.14 0.61 -6.66
N ARG A 71 -11.48 1.16 -7.83
CA ARG A 71 -10.82 2.35 -8.37
C ARG A 71 -11.12 3.60 -7.53
N THR A 72 -12.37 3.74 -7.07
CA THR A 72 -12.81 4.89 -6.26
C THR A 72 -12.20 4.87 -4.87
N VAL A 73 -12.12 3.70 -4.23
CA VAL A 73 -11.59 3.57 -2.86
C VAL A 73 -10.07 3.40 -2.80
N ARG A 74 -9.39 3.47 -3.95
CA ARG A 74 -7.95 3.23 -4.03
C ARG A 74 -7.20 4.25 -3.17
N PRO A 75 -6.34 3.82 -2.23
CA PRO A 75 -5.59 4.75 -1.42
C PRO A 75 -4.53 5.47 -2.26
N ALA A 76 -4.38 6.76 -2.01
CA ALA A 76 -3.35 7.60 -2.62
C ALA A 76 -2.28 7.90 -1.57
N ILE A 77 -1.42 6.92 -1.31
CA ILE A 77 -0.37 7.04 -0.29
C ILE A 77 0.76 7.95 -0.80
N GLY A 78 0.88 9.11 -0.17
CA GLY A 78 1.92 10.11 -0.39
C GLY A 78 2.78 10.32 0.85
N TYR A 79 3.81 11.14 0.71
CA TYR A 79 4.61 11.62 1.82
C TYR A 79 4.92 13.10 1.61
N PHE A 80 5.17 13.80 2.71
CA PHE A 80 5.81 15.11 2.67
C PHE A 80 6.68 15.26 3.92
N GLY A 81 7.73 16.05 3.79
CA GLY A 81 8.59 16.45 4.90
C GLY A 81 8.62 17.96 5.02
N ARG A 82 8.88 18.45 6.22
CA ARG A 82 9.02 19.88 6.49
C ARG A 82 9.88 20.13 7.72
N VAL A 83 10.48 21.30 7.80
CA VAL A 83 11.18 21.76 9.00
C VAL A 83 10.15 22.26 10.01
N VAL A 84 10.20 21.73 11.24
CA VAL A 84 9.36 22.17 12.36
C VAL A 84 10.24 22.45 13.56
N ALA A 85 9.95 23.54 14.27
CA ALA A 85 10.56 23.84 15.57
C ALA A 85 9.86 23.06 16.70
N ASP A 86 10.53 22.90 17.83
CA ASP A 86 9.96 22.35 19.08
C ASP A 86 9.42 20.91 19.02
N VAL A 87 9.72 20.16 17.94
CA VAL A 87 9.35 18.74 17.83
C VAL A 87 10.39 17.83 18.49
N SER A 88 11.66 18.23 18.49
CA SER A 88 12.67 17.57 19.31
C SER A 88 12.74 18.22 20.70
N PRO A 89 13.23 17.50 21.72
CA PRO A 89 13.66 18.10 22.97
C PRO A 89 14.61 19.28 22.73
N ASP A 90 14.60 20.23 23.67
CA ASP A 90 15.43 21.43 23.71
C ASP A 90 15.13 22.47 22.61
N GLY A 91 13.96 22.39 21.96
CA GLY A 91 13.52 23.38 20.98
C GLY A 91 14.28 23.34 19.65
N ARG A 92 15.04 22.27 19.38
CA ARG A 92 15.79 22.16 18.12
C ARG A 92 14.83 21.94 16.95
N MET A 93 15.25 22.45 15.80
CA MET A 93 14.54 22.21 14.55
C MET A 93 14.82 20.79 14.05
N ALA A 94 13.78 20.15 13.53
CA ALA A 94 13.86 18.83 12.95
C ALA A 94 13.14 18.79 11.60
N TRP A 95 13.67 17.96 10.70
CA TRP A 95 12.95 17.55 9.51
C TRP A 95 11.91 16.49 9.91
N VAL A 96 10.63 16.85 9.80
CA VAL A 96 9.50 16.03 10.24
C VAL A 96 8.82 15.41 9.02
N CYS A 97 8.64 14.10 9.05
CA CYS A 97 8.17 13.30 7.92
C CYS A 97 6.78 12.74 8.18
N HIS A 98 5.84 13.04 7.29
CA HIS A 98 4.48 12.54 7.36
C HIS A 98 4.15 11.65 6.17
N LEU A 99 3.39 10.59 6.44
CA LEU A 99 2.63 9.87 5.43
C LEU A 99 1.26 10.53 5.30
N CYS A 100 0.73 10.61 4.08
CA CYS A 100 -0.65 11.04 3.87
C CYS A 100 -1.39 10.05 2.99
N ASN A 101 -2.71 9.94 3.21
CA ASN A 101 -3.60 9.25 2.29
C ASN A 101 -4.47 10.31 1.59
N GLY A 102 -4.15 10.62 0.35
CA GLY A 102 -4.95 11.52 -0.50
C GLY A 102 -6.24 10.89 -1.03
N GLY A 103 -6.50 9.60 -0.73
CA GLY A 103 -7.76 8.95 -1.04
C GLY A 103 -8.89 9.46 -0.13
N GLN A 104 -10.14 9.18 -0.53
CA GLN A 104 -11.32 9.55 0.26
C GLN A 104 -11.60 8.56 1.40
N GLU A 105 -11.22 7.30 1.21
CA GLU A 105 -11.49 6.22 2.17
C GLU A 105 -10.29 5.92 3.06
N VAL A 106 -10.57 5.24 4.17
CA VAL A 106 -9.54 4.72 5.08
C VAL A 106 -8.75 3.59 4.42
N ALA A 107 -7.43 3.61 4.63
CA ALA A 107 -6.55 2.48 4.37
C ALA A 107 -6.00 1.96 5.69
N VAL A 108 -5.98 0.65 5.89
CA VAL A 108 -5.50 0.05 7.14
C VAL A 108 -4.08 -0.45 6.94
N THR A 109 -3.17 -0.03 7.80
CA THR A 109 -1.78 -0.48 7.76
C THR A 109 -1.70 -1.98 8.00
N MET A 110 -1.03 -2.70 7.13
CA MET A 110 -0.72 -4.13 7.31
C MET A 110 0.68 -4.32 7.89
N ASP A 111 1.66 -3.60 7.35
CA ASP A 111 3.07 -3.73 7.71
C ASP A 111 3.85 -2.47 7.31
N LEU A 112 4.88 -2.14 8.10
CA LEU A 112 5.90 -1.14 7.79
C LEU A 112 7.29 -1.76 7.88
N GLY A 113 8.03 -1.69 6.78
CA GLY A 113 9.46 -2.00 6.73
C GLY A 113 10.29 -0.72 6.65
N TYR A 114 11.46 -0.73 7.27
CA TYR A 114 12.44 0.35 7.23
C TYR A 114 13.71 -0.11 6.52
N TRP A 115 14.33 0.79 5.77
CA TRP A 115 15.63 0.59 5.16
C TRP A 115 16.43 1.87 5.33
N ILE A 116 17.64 1.75 5.88
CA ILE A 116 18.47 2.89 6.24
C ILE A 116 19.75 2.86 5.40
N GLU A 117 20.08 4.01 4.83
CA GLU A 117 21.37 4.27 4.20
C GLU A 117 22.10 5.35 4.99
N TYR A 118 23.38 5.10 5.26
CA TYR A 118 24.22 5.99 6.04
C TYR A 118 25.10 6.86 5.15
N THR A 119 25.49 8.03 5.67
CA THR A 119 26.39 8.92 4.93
C THR A 119 27.76 8.27 4.73
N PRO A 120 28.56 8.70 3.74
CA PRO A 120 29.92 8.17 3.56
C PRO A 120 30.80 8.30 4.82
N ALA A 121 30.61 9.37 5.61
CA ALA A 121 31.32 9.58 6.85
C ALA A 121 30.96 8.53 7.91
N ALA A 122 29.67 8.29 8.13
CA ALA A 122 29.19 7.25 9.05
C ALA A 122 29.68 5.85 8.63
N ARG A 123 29.65 5.54 7.33
CA ARG A 123 30.17 4.26 6.82
C ARG A 123 31.67 4.09 7.03
N ALA A 124 32.45 5.16 6.87
CA ALA A 124 33.88 5.15 7.19
C ALA A 124 34.16 4.88 8.67
N SER A 125 33.19 5.19 9.55
CA SER A 125 33.22 4.89 10.99
C SER A 125 32.63 3.53 11.36
N GLY A 126 32.27 2.70 10.36
CA GLY A 126 31.78 1.34 10.58
C GLY A 126 30.25 1.17 10.53
N ALA A 127 29.50 2.21 10.15
CA ALA A 127 28.06 2.05 9.88
C ALA A 127 27.83 1.17 8.64
N GLU A 128 26.88 0.26 8.70
CA GLU A 128 26.49 -0.59 7.58
C GLU A 128 25.08 -0.25 7.10
N ASP A 129 24.92 -0.05 5.79
CA ASP A 129 23.61 0.14 5.18
C ASP A 129 22.73 -1.11 5.43
N SER A 130 21.41 -0.91 5.51
CA SER A 130 20.49 -2.04 5.64
C SER A 130 20.63 -2.99 4.45
N SER A 131 20.66 -4.31 4.71
CA SER A 131 20.66 -5.34 3.67
C SER A 131 19.27 -5.89 3.37
N GLU A 132 18.32 -5.67 4.28
CA GLU A 132 16.92 -6.08 4.16
C GLU A 132 15.97 -5.05 4.79
N TRP A 133 14.66 -5.24 4.57
CA TRP A 133 13.63 -4.43 5.22
C TRP A 133 13.49 -4.84 6.68
N VAL A 134 13.86 -3.95 7.61
CA VAL A 134 13.86 -4.21 9.04
C VAL A 134 12.67 -3.58 9.76
N THR A 135 12.40 -4.02 10.99
CA THR A 135 11.37 -3.43 11.84
C THR A 135 11.80 -2.06 12.37
N GLN A 136 10.83 -1.27 12.85
CA GLN A 136 11.09 0.03 13.48
C GLN A 136 12.11 -0.07 14.64
N ALA A 137 12.05 -1.15 15.42
CA ALA A 137 12.92 -1.36 16.57
C ALA A 137 14.37 -1.58 16.13
N VAL A 138 14.59 -2.44 15.13
CA VAL A 138 15.91 -2.72 14.56
C VAL A 138 16.47 -1.48 13.85
N ALA A 139 15.64 -0.78 13.08
CA ALA A 139 15.99 0.49 12.45
C ALA A 139 16.43 1.54 13.48
N SER A 140 15.68 1.70 14.58
CA SER A 140 16.05 2.63 15.66
C SER A 140 17.37 2.24 16.30
N ALA A 141 17.55 0.96 16.64
CA ALA A 141 18.76 0.48 17.27
C ALA A 141 20.01 0.66 16.38
N SER A 142 19.87 0.48 15.07
CA SER A 142 20.94 0.71 14.10
C SER A 142 21.40 2.17 14.10
N VAL A 143 20.45 3.12 14.13
CA VAL A 143 20.75 4.57 14.21
C VAL A 143 21.32 4.95 15.57
N GLU A 144 20.82 4.36 16.67
CA GLU A 144 21.35 4.56 18.02
C GLU A 144 22.80 4.07 18.15
N GLY A 145 23.19 3.05 17.39
CA GLY A 145 24.56 2.53 17.32
C GLY A 145 25.61 3.57 16.90
N LEU A 146 25.18 4.67 16.27
CA LEU A 146 26.05 5.80 15.89
C LEU A 146 26.18 6.88 16.98
N GLY A 147 25.68 6.61 18.19
CA GLY A 147 25.67 7.58 19.29
C GLY A 147 24.59 8.65 19.17
N LEU A 148 23.59 8.43 18.30
CA LEU A 148 22.39 9.25 18.21
C LEU A 148 21.37 8.81 19.26
N MET A 149 20.73 9.76 19.93
CA MET A 149 19.75 9.45 20.97
C MET A 149 18.33 9.46 20.41
N LYS A 150 17.61 8.35 20.55
CA LYS A 150 16.19 8.26 20.18
C LYS A 150 15.35 9.24 21.00
N ARG A 151 14.37 9.86 20.34
CA ARG A 151 13.54 10.97 20.84
C ARG A 151 14.32 12.24 21.20
N GLN A 152 15.62 12.32 20.92
CA GLN A 152 16.39 13.56 21.04
C GLN A 152 16.93 14.00 19.68
N ASP A 153 17.70 13.14 19.03
CA ASP A 153 18.32 13.43 17.73
C ASP A 153 17.46 12.94 16.57
N PHE A 154 16.67 11.89 16.78
CA PHE A 154 15.72 11.36 15.81
C PHE A 154 14.57 10.63 16.52
N ALA A 155 13.45 10.45 15.82
CA ALA A 155 12.44 9.48 16.22
C ALA A 155 11.84 8.81 14.98
N LEU A 156 11.65 7.49 15.04
CA LEU A 156 10.83 6.74 14.11
C LEU A 156 9.58 6.28 14.87
N ASN A 157 8.40 6.48 14.30
CA ASN A 157 7.15 6.07 14.95
C ASN A 157 6.84 4.60 14.70
N LEU A 158 6.40 3.91 15.75
CA LEU A 158 5.87 2.56 15.63
C LEU A 158 4.44 2.64 15.09
N VAL A 159 4.27 2.24 13.82
CA VAL A 159 2.95 2.06 13.22
C VAL A 159 2.72 0.56 13.03
N GLY A 160 1.89 -0.01 13.89
CA GLY A 160 1.60 -1.43 13.87
C GLY A 160 0.54 -1.83 12.83
N PRO A 161 0.40 -3.14 12.56
CA PRO A 161 -0.73 -3.67 11.81
C PRO A 161 -2.07 -3.23 12.43
N GLY A 162 -3.05 -2.93 11.59
CA GLY A 162 -4.38 -2.47 12.01
C GLY A 162 -4.50 -0.95 12.17
N TRP A 163 -3.41 -0.19 12.07
CA TRP A 163 -3.47 1.27 12.22
C TRP A 163 -4.18 1.94 11.04
N PRO A 164 -5.26 2.72 11.27
CA PRO A 164 -6.00 3.37 10.19
C PRO A 164 -5.27 4.62 9.68
N ILE A 165 -5.23 4.77 8.36
CA ILE A 165 -4.79 5.97 7.65
C ILE A 165 -6.01 6.52 6.92
N SER A 166 -6.77 7.35 7.63
CA SER A 166 -7.98 7.98 7.11
C SER A 166 -7.67 8.86 5.91
N GLY A 167 -8.65 9.02 5.01
CA GLY A 167 -8.55 9.97 3.91
C GLY A 167 -8.28 11.39 4.42
N GLN A 168 -7.40 12.11 3.72
CA GLN A 168 -7.00 13.49 4.02
C GLN A 168 -6.29 13.69 5.37
N GLN A 169 -5.96 12.61 6.10
CA GLN A 169 -5.17 12.69 7.32
C GLN A 169 -3.69 12.44 7.07
N THR A 170 -2.87 12.97 7.98
CA THR A 170 -1.43 12.81 7.98
C THR A 170 -1.01 11.98 9.19
N MET A 171 -0.15 11.00 8.97
CA MET A 171 0.43 10.17 10.02
C MET A 171 1.92 10.49 10.12
N LEU A 172 2.37 10.89 11.30
CA LEU A 172 3.78 11.12 11.56
C LEU A 172 4.56 9.81 11.46
N LEU A 173 5.52 9.73 10.54
CA LEU A 173 6.43 8.59 10.40
C LEU A 173 7.68 8.74 11.26
N GLY A 174 8.14 9.97 11.45
CA GLY A 174 9.33 10.24 12.23
C GLY A 174 9.87 11.64 12.00
N TRP A 175 10.97 11.96 12.67
CA TRP A 175 11.68 13.22 12.52
C TRP A 175 13.17 13.04 12.77
N PHE A 176 13.97 13.94 12.19
CA PHE A 176 15.44 13.89 12.24
C PHE A 176 15.99 15.30 12.46
N THR A 177 16.84 15.47 13.47
CA THR A 177 17.60 16.71 13.68
C THR A 177 18.75 16.81 12.67
N GLU A 178 19.36 17.99 12.56
CA GLU A 178 20.60 18.18 11.79
C GLU A 178 21.68 17.15 12.18
N LYS A 179 21.85 16.89 13.48
CA LYS A 179 22.83 15.92 13.98
C LYS A 179 22.56 14.51 13.41
N ALA A 180 21.31 14.08 13.42
CA ALA A 180 20.96 12.78 12.84
C ALA A 180 21.14 12.74 11.32
N MET A 181 20.80 13.81 10.61
CA MET A 181 20.93 13.89 9.14
C MET A 181 22.40 13.99 8.65
N ARG A 182 23.36 14.26 9.54
CA ARG A 182 24.80 14.15 9.21
C ARG A 182 25.28 12.71 9.15
N GLU A 183 24.66 11.82 9.91
CA GLU A 183 25.01 10.40 9.97
C GLU A 183 24.15 9.55 9.03
N VAL A 184 22.87 9.93 8.85
CA VAL A 184 21.89 9.19 8.05
C VAL A 184 21.66 9.89 6.71
N GLU A 185 21.92 9.19 5.61
CA GLU A 185 21.76 9.71 4.24
C GLU A 185 20.31 9.61 3.77
N ASN A 186 19.73 8.40 3.88
CA ASN A 186 18.33 8.13 3.53
C ASN A 186 17.68 7.20 4.54
N VAL A 187 16.38 7.39 4.74
CA VAL A 187 15.51 6.41 5.40
C VAL A 187 14.34 6.14 4.48
N PHE A 188 14.24 4.91 3.98
CA PHE A 188 13.09 4.45 3.23
C PHE A 188 12.12 3.73 4.15
N VAL A 189 10.84 3.98 3.93
CA VAL A 189 9.74 3.28 4.60
C VAL A 189 8.89 2.59 3.54
N ARG A 190 8.81 1.27 3.62
CA ARG A 190 7.86 0.46 2.84
C ARG A 190 6.57 0.35 3.63
N VAL A 191 5.52 1.02 3.15
CA VAL A 191 4.19 0.95 3.74
C VAL A 191 3.32 0.00 2.92
N ARG A 192 2.78 -1.02 3.58
CA ARG A 192 1.75 -1.91 3.01
C ARG A 192 0.43 -1.62 3.70
N VAL A 193 -0.61 -1.33 2.92
CA VAL A 193 -1.95 -1.02 3.41
C VAL A 193 -3.01 -1.89 2.75
N LEU A 194 -4.10 -2.14 3.44
CA LEU A 194 -5.31 -2.77 2.95
C LEU A 194 -6.37 -1.70 2.72
N ASP A 195 -6.96 -1.66 1.54
CA ASP A 195 -8.09 -0.77 1.27
C ASP A 195 -9.44 -1.39 1.69
N ARG A 196 -10.52 -0.61 1.55
CA ARG A 196 -11.87 -1.02 1.93
C ARG A 196 -12.43 -2.19 1.10
N VAL A 197 -11.89 -2.44 -0.08
CA VAL A 197 -12.28 -3.57 -0.96
C VAL A 197 -11.48 -4.83 -0.63
N GLY A 198 -10.46 -4.71 0.21
CA GLY A 198 -9.56 -5.77 0.61
C GLY A 198 -8.33 -5.88 -0.29
N ASP A 199 -8.07 -4.92 -1.19
CA ASP A 199 -6.85 -4.95 -1.99
C ASP A 199 -5.67 -4.37 -1.19
N THR A 200 -4.51 -5.00 -1.35
CA THR A 200 -3.26 -4.59 -0.71
C THR A 200 -2.50 -3.63 -1.62
N HIS A 201 -2.06 -2.51 -1.07
CA HIS A 201 -1.25 -1.51 -1.77
C HIS A 201 0.07 -1.34 -1.04
N GLU A 202 1.15 -1.31 -1.80
CA GLU A 202 2.50 -1.10 -1.28
C GLU A 202 3.12 0.14 -1.89
N ARG A 203 3.71 0.98 -1.04
CA ARG A 203 4.48 2.16 -1.43
C ARG A 203 5.77 2.24 -0.62
N VAL A 204 6.88 2.49 -1.30
CA VAL A 204 8.15 2.87 -0.67
C VAL A 204 8.28 4.38 -0.73
N VAL A 205 8.53 5.03 0.40
CA VAL A 205 8.73 6.48 0.52
C VAL A 205 10.12 6.74 1.10
N SER A 206 10.82 7.77 0.59
CA SER A 206 12.08 8.23 1.18
C SER A 206 11.80 9.42 2.08
N LEU A 207 12.04 9.26 3.39
CA LEU A 207 11.75 10.28 4.40
C LEU A 207 12.66 11.50 4.27
N LEU A 208 13.90 11.30 3.81
CA LEU A 208 14.90 12.35 3.70
C LEU A 208 15.04 12.91 2.29
N LYS A 209 14.20 12.46 1.35
CA LYS A 209 14.19 13.00 0.00
C LYS A 209 13.74 14.46 0.02
N GLY A 210 14.66 15.35 -0.34
CA GLY A 210 14.46 16.80 -0.33
C GLY A 210 14.54 17.42 1.07
N ALA A 211 15.09 16.71 2.06
CA ALA A 211 15.26 17.24 3.40
C ALA A 211 16.19 18.46 3.41
N ASP A 212 15.79 19.51 4.13
CA ASP A 212 16.73 20.54 4.57
C ASP A 212 17.64 19.94 5.64
N ARG A 213 18.86 19.60 5.25
CA ARG A 213 19.84 18.97 6.14
C ARG A 213 20.45 19.93 7.14
N VAL A 214 20.28 21.25 6.95
CA VAL A 214 20.77 22.30 7.86
C VAL A 214 19.61 23.27 8.14
N PRO A 215 18.55 22.81 8.84
CA PRO A 215 17.35 23.59 9.05
C PRO A 215 17.67 24.89 9.81
N ARG A 216 17.38 26.04 9.19
CA ARG A 216 17.59 27.38 9.78
C ARG A 216 16.30 28.06 10.22
N HIS A 217 15.20 27.74 9.55
CA HIS A 217 13.90 28.34 9.78
C HIS A 217 12.82 27.26 9.70
N PRO A 218 11.77 27.32 10.54
CA PRO A 218 10.63 26.44 10.40
C PRO A 218 9.86 26.76 9.11
N ASP A 219 9.35 25.73 8.45
CA ASP A 219 8.47 25.92 7.31
C ASP A 219 7.11 26.48 7.75
N THR A 220 6.44 27.17 6.83
CA THR A 220 5.08 27.68 7.06
C THR A 220 4.11 26.53 7.40
N PRO A 221 3.22 26.68 8.40
CA PRO A 221 2.16 25.71 8.67
C PRO A 221 1.34 25.39 7.42
N LEU A 222 1.06 24.11 7.19
CA LEU A 222 0.22 23.67 6.07
C LEU A 222 -1.27 23.97 6.30
N PHE A 223 -1.66 24.24 7.55
CA PHE A 223 -3.01 24.56 8.02
C PHE A 223 -2.94 25.47 9.24
#